data_AF-A0A7V8YMT8-F1
#
_entry.id   AF-A0A7V8YMT8-F1
#
_cell.length_a   1.000
_cell.length_b   1.000
_cell.length_c   1.000
_cell.angle_alpha   90.00
_cell.angle_beta   90.00
_cell.angle_gamma   90.00
#
_symmetry.space_group_name_H-M   'P 1'
#
loop_
_entity.id
_entity.type
_entity.pdbx_description
1 polymer ?
#
loop_
_entity_poly.entity_id
_entity_poly.type
_entity_poly.pdbx_seq_one_letter_code
_entity_poly.pdbx_strand_id
1 'polypeptide(L)'
;MTPSDEHVLEIDGREVGVTHPDKVFFSEHGETKLDLVNHYLRFAEPLMRTMGGRPTLMQRFPEGADGPSFFQKRVPKSAPDWLETTIVSTPNGTTSRALVAADLAHVVWAVNIGCLGFHVWPYLADDSDHSDELRLDLDPQPGTDFTHVRAAAAAVRAFLDELGIVGYPKTTGNRGVHVYVRLEPRWDSY
;
A
#
# COMPACT_ATOMS: atom_id res chain seq x y z
N MET A 1 -20.44 -14.16 24.61
CA MET A 1 -19.51 -13.87 23.51
C MET A 1 -18.96 -15.21 23.06
N THR A 2 -19.43 -15.72 21.93
CA THR A 2 -18.80 -16.86 21.26
C THR A 2 -17.33 -16.50 21.01
N PRO A 3 -16.36 -17.41 21.21
CA PRO A 3 -14.99 -17.16 20.78
C PRO A 3 -15.06 -16.71 19.32
N SER A 4 -14.53 -15.54 19.00
CA SER A 4 -14.41 -15.16 17.60
C SER A 4 -13.57 -16.24 16.93
N ASP A 5 -14.08 -16.89 15.89
CA ASP A 5 -13.29 -17.81 15.06
C ASP A 5 -12.07 -17.02 14.56
N GLU A 6 -10.94 -17.26 15.21
CA GLU A 6 -9.65 -16.70 14.87
C GLU A 6 -8.94 -17.74 14.01
N HIS A 7 -8.60 -17.34 12.79
CA HIS A 7 -7.87 -18.19 11.86
C HIS A 7 -6.39 -17.81 11.92
N VAL A 8 -5.56 -18.67 12.50
CA VAL A 8 -4.11 -18.44 12.63
C VAL A 8 -3.40 -18.97 11.38
N LEU A 9 -2.56 -18.12 10.79
CA LEU A 9 -1.73 -18.44 9.62
C LEU A 9 -0.25 -18.34 9.99
N GLU A 10 0.58 -19.24 9.49
CA GLU A 10 2.04 -19.06 9.52
C GLU A 10 2.46 -18.25 8.28
N ILE A 11 3.03 -17.07 8.48
CA ILE A 11 3.45 -16.14 7.42
C ILE A 11 4.83 -15.59 7.78
N ASP A 12 5.80 -15.77 6.88
CA ASP A 12 7.19 -15.33 7.07
C ASP A 12 7.79 -15.78 8.43
N GLY A 13 7.48 -17.01 8.85
CA GLY A 13 7.96 -17.60 10.11
C GLY A 13 7.23 -17.10 11.37
N ARG A 14 6.06 -16.47 11.23
CA ARG A 14 5.26 -15.91 12.33
C ARG A 14 3.83 -16.41 12.30
N GLU A 15 3.25 -16.64 13.48
CA GLU A 15 1.81 -16.87 13.62
C GLU A 15 1.05 -15.54 13.61
N VAL A 16 0.14 -15.37 12.65
CA VAL A 16 -0.71 -14.18 12.50
C VAL A 16 -2.18 -14.59 12.59
N GLY A 17 -2.87 -14.14 13.64
CA GLY A 17 -4.29 -14.36 13.84
C GLY A 17 -5.16 -13.43 12.99
N VAL A 18 -6.06 -14.01 12.17
CA VAL A 18 -7.09 -13.30 11.41
C VAL A 18 -8.43 -13.44 12.13
N THR A 19 -8.93 -12.33 12.66
CA THR A 19 -10.20 -12.31 13.39
C THR A 19 -11.37 -12.06 12.45
N HIS A 20 -12.51 -12.70 12.70
CA HIS A 20 -13.69 -12.58 11.82
C HIS A 20 -13.35 -12.86 10.35
N PRO A 21 -12.74 -14.02 10.03
CA PRO A 21 -12.27 -14.35 8.69
C PRO A 21 -13.39 -14.30 7.65
N ASP A 22 -14.60 -14.72 8.03
CA ASP A 22 -15.78 -14.78 7.16
C ASP A 22 -16.48 -13.43 6.96
N LYS A 23 -15.94 -12.34 7.54
CA LYS A 23 -16.51 -11.00 7.34
C LYS A 23 -16.39 -10.61 5.87
N VAL A 24 -17.52 -10.39 5.20
CA VAL A 24 -17.56 -9.89 3.83
C VAL A 24 -16.93 -8.49 3.75
N PHE A 25 -15.91 -8.35 2.91
CA PHE A 25 -15.25 -7.07 2.62
C PHE A 25 -15.70 -6.50 1.27
N PHE A 26 -16.07 -7.35 0.31
CA PHE A 26 -16.50 -6.92 -1.02
C PHE A 26 -17.89 -7.49 -1.30
N SER A 27 -18.94 -6.67 -1.13
CA SER A 27 -20.31 -7.20 -1.10
C SER A 27 -20.85 -7.60 -2.47
N GLU A 28 -20.35 -7.00 -3.54
CA GLU A 28 -20.79 -7.29 -4.92
C GLU A 28 -20.54 -8.74 -5.33
N HIS A 29 -19.40 -9.31 -4.90
CA HIS A 29 -18.96 -10.65 -5.26
C HIS A 29 -18.90 -11.60 -4.05
N GLY A 30 -18.99 -11.08 -2.83
CA GLY A 30 -19.06 -11.84 -1.59
C GLY A 30 -17.72 -12.21 -0.97
N GLU A 31 -16.60 -11.66 -1.45
CA GLU A 31 -15.28 -12.00 -0.89
C GLU A 31 -15.13 -11.49 0.55
N THR A 32 -14.55 -12.37 1.35
CA THR A 32 -14.35 -12.20 2.78
C THR A 32 -13.01 -11.57 3.11
N LYS A 33 -12.81 -11.24 4.39
CA LYS A 33 -11.50 -10.83 4.92
C LYS A 33 -10.44 -11.89 4.65
N LEU A 34 -10.76 -13.16 4.86
CA LEU A 34 -9.81 -14.25 4.62
C LEU A 34 -9.47 -14.40 3.13
N ASP A 35 -10.43 -14.16 2.22
CA ASP A 35 -10.16 -14.11 0.79
C ASP A 35 -9.18 -13.00 0.42
N LEU A 36 -9.33 -11.80 1.01
CA LEU A 36 -8.38 -10.71 0.81
C LEU A 36 -7.00 -11.04 1.37
N VAL A 37 -6.92 -11.68 2.54
CA VAL A 37 -5.64 -12.17 3.10
C VAL A 37 -4.99 -13.15 2.12
N ASN A 38 -5.72 -14.16 1.65
CA ASN A 38 -5.22 -15.15 0.69
C ASN A 38 -4.80 -14.51 -0.64
N HIS A 39 -5.48 -13.44 -1.07
CA HIS A 39 -5.07 -12.66 -2.24
C HIS A 39 -3.67 -12.04 -2.03
N TYR A 40 -3.43 -11.37 -0.89
CA TYR A 40 -2.10 -10.83 -0.57
C TYR A 40 -1.04 -11.93 -0.46
N LEU A 41 -1.37 -13.08 0.12
CA LEU A 41 -0.48 -14.25 0.16
C LEU A 41 -0.06 -14.72 -1.24
N ARG A 42 -1.02 -14.78 -2.18
CA ARG A 42 -0.75 -15.20 -3.56
C ARG A 42 0.15 -14.24 -4.33
N PHE A 43 0.10 -12.94 -4.02
CA PHE A 43 0.88 -11.89 -4.69
C PHE A 43 2.03 -11.34 -3.84
N ALA A 44 2.46 -12.09 -2.84
CA ALA A 44 3.52 -11.70 -1.89
C ALA A 44 4.75 -11.12 -2.58
N GLU A 45 5.35 -11.87 -3.50
CA GLU A 45 6.61 -11.50 -4.14
C GLU A 45 6.54 -10.18 -4.96
N PRO A 46 5.60 -10.00 -5.92
CA PRO A 46 5.48 -8.73 -6.64
C PRO A 46 5.06 -7.55 -5.74
N LEU A 47 4.24 -7.79 -4.72
CA LEU A 47 3.87 -6.78 -3.74
C LEU A 47 5.10 -6.28 -2.97
N MET A 48 5.86 -7.21 -2.39
CA MET A 48 7.02 -6.88 -1.54
C MET A 48 8.17 -6.28 -2.35
N ARG A 49 8.33 -6.62 -3.63
CA ARG A 49 9.24 -5.88 -4.53
C ARG A 49 8.90 -4.39 -4.68
N THR A 50 7.63 -4.03 -4.48
CA THR A 50 7.15 -2.66 -4.67
C THR A 50 7.09 -1.90 -3.35
N MET A 51 6.53 -2.53 -2.31
CA MET A 51 6.24 -1.89 -1.02
C MET A 51 7.23 -2.24 0.10
N GLY A 52 8.05 -3.27 -0.07
CA GLY A 52 8.90 -3.81 0.98
C GLY A 52 9.83 -2.75 1.59
N GLY A 53 9.90 -2.73 2.92
CA GLY A 53 10.71 -1.77 3.68
C GLY A 53 10.18 -0.33 3.69
N ARG A 54 9.03 -0.05 3.05
CA ARG A 54 8.48 1.31 3.01
C ARG A 54 7.53 1.57 4.18
N PRO A 55 7.53 2.78 4.76
CA PRO A 55 6.49 3.23 5.67
C PRO A 55 5.15 3.35 4.93
N THR A 56 4.06 3.06 5.62
CA THR A 56 2.72 2.97 5.03
C THR A 56 1.70 3.83 5.78
N LEU A 57 0.89 4.54 4.99
CA LEU A 57 -0.35 5.16 5.44
C LEU A 57 -1.46 4.18 5.09
N MET A 58 -2.17 3.71 6.12
CA MET A 58 -3.21 2.70 5.96
C MET A 58 -4.55 3.39 5.73
N GLN A 59 -5.26 3.05 4.67
CA GLN A 59 -6.66 3.38 4.50
C GLN A 59 -7.51 2.19 4.92
N ARG A 60 -8.23 2.36 6.03
CA ARG A 60 -8.97 1.30 6.69
C ARG A 60 -10.46 1.40 6.38
N PHE A 61 -11.09 0.26 6.14
CA PHE A 61 -12.51 0.06 5.89
C PHE A 61 -13.02 -1.02 6.87
N PRO A 62 -13.27 -0.66 8.14
CA PRO A 62 -13.66 -1.66 9.15
C PRO A 62 -14.94 -2.42 8.79
N GLU A 63 -15.81 -1.83 7.98
CA GLU A 63 -17.11 -2.38 7.55
C GLU A 63 -17.09 -2.95 6.12
N GLY A 64 -15.92 -3.08 5.49
CA GLY A 64 -15.79 -3.51 4.10
C GLY A 64 -15.74 -2.33 3.12
N ALA A 65 -15.43 -2.62 1.86
CA ALA A 65 -15.12 -1.64 0.80
C ALA A 65 -16.26 -0.65 0.51
N ASP A 66 -17.51 -1.08 0.69
CA ASP A 66 -18.71 -0.24 0.52
C ASP A 66 -19.00 0.66 1.73
N GLY A 67 -18.32 0.42 2.85
CA GLY A 67 -18.47 1.15 4.09
C GLY A 67 -17.60 2.41 4.18
N PRO A 68 -17.71 3.16 5.29
CA PRO A 68 -16.86 4.32 5.52
C PRO A 68 -15.39 3.92 5.65
N SER A 69 -14.50 4.79 5.15
CA SER A 69 -13.06 4.63 5.27
C SER A 69 -12.40 5.77 6.03
N PHE A 70 -11.23 5.50 6.62
CA PHE A 70 -10.40 6.53 7.22
C PHE A 70 -8.91 6.20 7.07
N PHE A 71 -8.08 7.25 7.10
CA PHE A 71 -6.64 7.14 7.02
C PHE A 71 -6.02 7.03 8.42
N GLN A 72 -5.19 6.02 8.63
CA GLN A 72 -4.43 5.79 9.85
C GLN A 72 -2.94 5.83 9.55
N LYS A 73 -2.27 6.87 10.06
CA LYS A 73 -0.81 6.96 10.06
C LYS A 73 -0.19 6.27 11.25
N ARG A 74 -0.76 6.46 12.44
CA ARG A 74 -0.16 6.02 13.70
C ARG A 74 -0.56 4.58 14.03
N VAL A 75 0.42 3.70 14.12
CA VAL A 75 0.25 2.36 14.71
C VAL A 75 -0.04 2.51 16.21
N PRO A 76 -1.08 1.86 16.77
CA PRO A 76 -1.40 1.92 18.20
C PRO A 76 -0.31 1.28 19.08
N LYS A 77 -0.10 1.79 20.31
CA LYS A 77 0.86 1.20 21.26
C LYS A 77 0.52 -0.25 21.67
N SER A 78 -0.75 -0.64 21.51
CA SER A 78 -1.25 -1.99 21.78
C SER A 78 -1.05 -2.96 20.60
N ALA A 79 -0.45 -2.50 19.50
CA ALA A 79 -0.15 -3.38 18.38
C ALA A 79 0.96 -4.39 18.78
N PRO A 80 1.02 -5.57 18.13
CA PRO A 80 2.08 -6.54 18.39
C PRO A 80 3.49 -5.93 18.32
N ASP A 81 4.37 -6.40 19.21
CA ASP A 81 5.74 -5.92 19.39
C ASP A 81 6.66 -6.22 18.20
N TRP A 82 6.35 -7.28 17.45
CA TRP A 82 7.08 -7.67 16.24
C TRP A 82 6.84 -6.73 15.05
N LEU A 83 5.86 -5.81 15.12
CA LEU A 83 5.61 -4.88 14.03
C LEU A 83 6.70 -3.81 13.96
N GLU A 84 7.38 -3.77 12.82
CA GLU A 84 8.31 -2.71 12.48
C GLU A 84 7.57 -1.41 12.18
N THR A 85 8.09 -0.33 12.78
CA THR A 85 7.54 1.01 12.59
C THR A 85 8.66 2.04 12.50
N THR A 86 8.42 3.11 11.76
CA THR A 86 9.32 4.27 11.71
C THR A 86 8.55 5.57 11.96
N ILE A 87 9.27 6.66 12.22
CA ILE A 87 8.68 7.98 12.37
C ILE A 87 8.62 8.64 11.00
N VAL A 88 7.40 8.92 10.52
CA VAL A 88 7.17 9.74 9.33
C VAL A 88 6.75 11.14 9.76
N SER A 89 7.15 12.15 9.00
CA SER A 89 6.68 13.53 9.12
C SER A 89 5.78 13.88 7.94
N THR A 90 4.81 14.77 8.19
CA THR A 90 4.09 15.47 7.13
C THR A 90 4.74 16.83 6.85
N PRO A 91 4.43 17.48 5.70
CA PRO A 91 4.98 18.79 5.37
C PRO A 91 4.78 19.87 6.46
N ASN A 92 3.72 19.74 7.27
CA ASN A 92 3.45 20.64 8.39
C ASN A 92 4.17 20.25 9.71
N GLY A 93 5.13 19.31 9.67
CA GLY A 93 5.93 18.89 10.81
C GLY A 93 5.28 17.87 11.76
N THR A 94 4.05 17.41 11.49
CA THR A 94 3.40 16.42 12.36
C THR A 94 4.06 15.05 12.20
N THR A 95 4.59 14.50 13.30
CA THR A 95 5.22 13.17 13.30
C THR A 95 4.23 12.07 13.67
N SER A 96 4.35 10.91 13.03
CA SER A 96 3.54 9.72 13.29
C SER A 96 4.39 8.46 13.23
N ARG A 97 4.10 7.51 14.12
CA ARG A 97 4.71 6.18 14.08
C ARG A 97 3.98 5.32 13.05
N ALA A 98 4.49 5.25 11.84
CA ALA A 98 3.91 4.52 10.72
C ALA A 98 4.35 3.06 10.68
N LEU A 99 3.48 2.19 10.17
CA LEU A 99 3.80 0.79 9.90
C LEU A 99 4.82 0.72 8.76
N VAL A 100 5.89 -0.06 8.93
CA VAL A 100 6.78 -0.44 7.83
C VAL A 100 6.27 -1.75 7.25
N ALA A 101 6.11 -1.83 5.92
CA ALA A 101 5.82 -3.09 5.24
C ALA A 101 7.09 -3.95 5.15
N ALA A 102 7.58 -4.43 6.29
CA ALA A 102 8.85 -5.15 6.38
C ALA A 102 8.76 -6.55 5.73
N ASP A 103 7.65 -7.24 5.98
CA ASP A 103 7.35 -8.56 5.41
C ASP A 103 5.83 -8.68 5.15
N LEU A 104 5.37 -9.85 4.71
CA LEU A 104 3.97 -10.08 4.40
C LEU A 104 3.12 -10.24 5.66
N ALA A 105 3.68 -10.69 6.78
CA ALA A 105 2.98 -10.72 8.06
C ALA A 105 2.55 -9.31 8.50
N HIS A 106 3.37 -8.29 8.26
CA HIS A 106 3.01 -6.88 8.51
C HIS A 106 1.83 -6.42 7.66
N VAL A 107 1.82 -6.80 6.37
CA VAL A 107 0.72 -6.49 5.45
C VAL A 107 -0.56 -7.19 5.91
N VAL A 108 -0.50 -8.48 6.24
CA VAL A 108 -1.66 -9.25 6.68
C VAL A 108 -2.21 -8.77 8.02
N TRP A 109 -1.34 -8.34 8.95
CA TRP A 109 -1.80 -7.66 10.17
C TRP A 109 -2.62 -6.40 9.85
N ALA A 110 -2.14 -5.57 8.91
CA ALA A 110 -2.86 -4.38 8.50
C ALA A 110 -4.20 -4.74 7.83
N VAL A 111 -4.25 -5.77 6.97
CA VAL A 111 -5.49 -6.27 6.37
C VAL A 111 -6.46 -6.77 7.43
N ASN A 112 -5.99 -7.48 8.47
CA ASN A 112 -6.82 -8.00 9.54
C ASN A 112 -7.56 -6.88 10.31
N ILE A 113 -6.90 -5.74 10.50
CA ILE A 113 -7.52 -4.54 11.08
C ILE A 113 -8.32 -3.72 10.05
N GLY A 114 -8.57 -4.27 8.86
CA GLY A 114 -9.40 -3.69 7.80
C GLY A 114 -8.66 -2.72 6.90
N CYS A 115 -7.34 -2.80 6.74
CA CYS A 115 -6.63 -2.00 5.73
C CYS A 115 -6.86 -2.59 4.33
N LEU A 116 -7.47 -1.81 3.44
CA LEU A 116 -7.64 -2.19 2.02
C LEU A 116 -6.76 -1.34 1.10
N GLY A 117 -6.35 -0.14 1.54
CA GLY A 117 -5.48 0.76 0.78
C GLY A 117 -4.16 0.99 1.49
N PHE A 118 -3.05 0.60 0.86
CA PHE A 118 -1.70 0.89 1.33
C PHE A 118 -1.10 2.05 0.56
N HIS A 119 -0.78 3.13 1.25
CA HIS A 119 -0.19 4.34 0.67
C HIS A 119 1.25 4.47 1.18
N VAL A 120 2.21 3.93 0.42
CA VAL A 120 3.63 3.91 0.81
C VAL A 120 4.31 5.25 0.59
N TRP A 121 5.25 5.61 1.46
CA TRP A 121 6.17 6.71 1.21
C TRP A 121 7.14 6.38 0.06
N PRO A 122 7.69 7.39 -0.65
CA PRO A 122 8.62 7.19 -1.77
C PRO A 122 10.07 6.96 -1.29
N TYR A 123 10.25 6.52 -0.05
CA TYR A 123 11.54 6.17 0.54
C TYR A 123 11.43 4.88 1.35
N LEU A 124 12.58 4.29 1.67
CA LEU A 124 12.70 3.14 2.58
C LEU A 124 12.83 3.62 4.03
N ALA A 125 12.32 2.83 4.97
CA ALA A 125 12.35 3.20 6.39
C ALA A 125 13.78 3.39 6.95
N ASP A 126 14.75 2.66 6.38
CA ASP A 126 16.17 2.71 6.76
C ASP A 126 16.90 3.94 6.21
N ASP A 127 16.31 4.66 5.25
CA ASP A 127 16.83 5.89 4.67
C ASP A 127 15.69 6.86 4.34
N SER A 128 15.13 7.50 5.37
CA SER A 128 13.98 8.39 5.24
C SER A 128 14.30 9.75 4.63
N ASP A 129 15.58 10.09 4.55
CA ASP A 129 16.04 11.39 4.06
C ASP A 129 16.13 11.42 2.53
N HIS A 130 16.14 10.25 1.87
CA HIS A 130 16.25 10.15 0.42
C HIS A 130 15.08 9.41 -0.22
N SER A 131 14.50 10.01 -1.26
CA SER A 131 13.52 9.35 -2.11
C SER A 131 14.22 8.42 -3.10
N ASP A 132 13.75 7.18 -3.20
CA ASP A 132 14.20 6.20 -4.19
C ASP A 132 13.20 6.03 -5.34
N GLU A 133 12.12 6.81 -5.34
CA GLU A 133 11.08 6.79 -6.37
C GLU A 133 10.65 8.21 -6.80
N LEU A 134 10.77 8.51 -8.09
CA LEU A 134 9.98 9.56 -8.73
C LEU A 134 8.65 8.94 -9.18
N ARG A 135 7.54 9.59 -8.83
CA ARG A 135 6.18 9.11 -9.12
C ARG A 135 5.44 10.12 -10.00
N LEU A 136 5.12 9.70 -11.22
CA LEU A 136 4.30 10.48 -12.15
C LEU A 136 2.86 9.97 -12.07
N ASP A 137 1.94 10.85 -11.71
CA ASP A 137 0.52 10.55 -11.58
C ASP A 137 -0.27 11.12 -12.76
N LEU A 138 -0.86 10.23 -13.56
CA LEU A 138 -1.62 10.57 -14.75
C LEU A 138 -3.10 10.31 -14.50
N ASP A 139 -3.81 11.38 -14.18
CA ASP A 139 -5.22 11.35 -13.87
C ASP A 139 -6.08 12.05 -14.94
N PRO A 140 -7.21 11.43 -15.34
CA PRO A 140 -8.13 12.06 -16.26
C PRO A 140 -8.85 13.24 -15.58
N GLN A 141 -8.89 14.36 -16.28
CA GLN A 141 -9.69 15.54 -15.93
C GLN A 141 -11.10 15.44 -16.54
N PRO A 142 -12.07 16.25 -16.08
CA PRO A 142 -13.40 16.30 -16.69
C PRO A 142 -13.33 16.48 -18.22
N GLY A 143 -13.99 15.59 -18.96
CA GLY A 143 -13.94 15.55 -20.43
C GLY A 143 -12.85 14.65 -21.02
N THR A 144 -12.02 14.01 -20.20
CA THR A 144 -11.05 12.99 -20.62
C THR A 144 -11.36 11.64 -19.94
N ASP A 145 -10.87 10.57 -20.53
CA ASP A 145 -11.08 9.19 -20.07
C ASP A 145 -9.76 8.42 -20.01
N PHE A 146 -9.84 7.13 -19.68
CA PHE A 146 -8.67 6.26 -19.58
C PHE A 146 -7.91 6.12 -20.90
N THR A 147 -8.56 6.31 -22.06
CA THR A 147 -7.89 6.28 -23.37
C THR A 147 -6.90 7.44 -23.48
N HIS A 148 -7.28 8.62 -23.00
CA HIS A 148 -6.40 9.79 -22.94
C HIS A 148 -5.23 9.57 -21.97
N VAL A 149 -5.49 8.99 -20.79
CA VAL A 149 -4.45 8.64 -19.82
C VAL A 149 -3.44 7.66 -20.42
N ARG A 150 -3.90 6.66 -21.17
CA ARG A 150 -3.02 5.70 -21.85
C ARG A 150 -2.15 6.38 -22.92
N ALA A 151 -2.69 7.33 -23.66
CA ALA A 151 -1.92 8.11 -24.62
C ALA A 151 -0.87 8.99 -23.92
N ALA A 152 -1.22 9.62 -22.81
CA ALA A 152 -0.28 10.38 -21.98
C ALA A 152 0.84 9.49 -21.42
N ALA A 153 0.51 8.28 -20.93
CA ALA A 153 1.50 7.32 -20.44
C ALA A 153 2.47 6.87 -21.56
N ALA A 154 1.98 6.71 -22.79
CA ALA A 154 2.84 6.41 -23.95
C ALA A 154 3.78 7.58 -24.28
N ALA A 155 3.32 8.82 -24.17
CA ALA A 155 4.16 10.01 -24.34
C ALA A 155 5.22 10.13 -23.23
N VAL A 156 4.86 9.86 -21.98
CA VAL A 156 5.80 9.77 -20.86
C VAL A 156 6.87 8.71 -21.15
N ARG A 157 6.48 7.52 -21.60
CA ARG A 157 7.43 6.47 -21.98
C ARG A 157 8.40 6.94 -23.07
N ALA A 158 7.91 7.56 -24.14
CA ALA A 158 8.77 8.08 -25.21
C ALA A 158 9.78 9.11 -24.70
N PHE A 159 9.34 10.03 -23.84
CA PHE A 159 10.23 11.02 -23.24
C PHE A 159 11.28 10.40 -22.29
N LEU A 160 10.89 9.43 -21.46
CA LEU A 160 11.83 8.71 -20.61
C LEU A 160 12.84 7.89 -21.44
N ASP A 161 12.40 7.27 -22.54
CA ASP A 161 13.26 6.54 -23.47
C ASP A 161 14.33 7.48 -24.09
N GLU A 162 13.97 8.71 -24.46
CA GLU A 162 14.92 9.73 -24.96
C GLU A 162 16.00 10.10 -23.93
N LEU A 163 15.64 10.06 -22.64
CA LEU A 163 16.56 10.32 -21.53
C LEU A 163 17.33 9.07 -21.06
N GLY A 164 17.05 7.90 -21.64
CA GLY A 164 17.60 6.62 -21.18
C GLY A 164 17.11 6.18 -19.80
N ILE A 165 15.94 6.65 -19.38
CA ILE A 165 15.34 6.37 -18.08
C ILE A 165 14.24 5.30 -18.23
N VAL A 166 14.22 4.30 -17.35
CA VAL A 166 13.18 3.27 -17.34
C VAL A 166 12.04 3.67 -16.39
N GLY A 167 10.82 3.75 -16.94
CA GLY A 167 9.59 3.93 -16.16
C GLY A 167 8.77 2.64 -16.05
N TYR A 168 8.15 2.42 -14.89
CA TYR A 168 7.33 1.25 -14.57
C TYR A 168 5.86 1.67 -14.38
N PRO A 169 4.99 1.48 -15.38
CA PRO A 169 3.59 1.88 -15.29
C PRO A 169 2.76 0.87 -14.48
N LYS A 170 1.77 1.37 -13.73
CA LYS A 170 0.70 0.59 -13.10
C LYS A 170 -0.61 1.36 -13.12
N THR A 171 -1.74 0.67 -13.18
CA THR A 171 -3.05 1.33 -12.97
C THR A 171 -3.17 1.80 -11.51
N THR A 172 -3.98 2.83 -11.27
CA THR A 172 -4.26 3.27 -9.89
C THR A 172 -5.28 2.40 -9.17
N GLY A 173 -5.96 1.50 -9.91
CA GLY A 173 -7.16 0.81 -9.43
C GLY A 173 -8.42 1.69 -9.45
N ASN A 174 -8.31 2.93 -9.92
CA ASN A 174 -9.43 3.85 -10.11
C ASN A 174 -9.50 4.30 -11.58
N ARG A 175 -9.17 5.56 -11.90
CA ARG A 175 -9.31 6.13 -13.26
C ARG A 175 -7.98 6.41 -13.97
N GLY A 176 -6.86 6.30 -13.27
CA GLY A 176 -5.56 6.83 -13.69
C GLY A 176 -4.47 5.77 -13.86
N VAL A 177 -3.27 6.25 -14.17
CA VAL A 177 -2.04 5.46 -14.27
C VAL A 177 -0.93 6.16 -13.48
N HIS A 178 -0.19 5.41 -12.67
CA HIS A 178 1.08 5.86 -12.14
C HIS A 178 2.23 5.33 -13.00
N VAL A 179 3.26 6.15 -13.23
CA VAL A 179 4.55 5.70 -13.78
C VAL A 179 5.62 5.97 -12.73
N TYR A 180 6.26 4.91 -12.23
CA TYR A 180 7.31 5.02 -11.22
C TYR A 180 8.69 4.90 -11.88
N VAL A 181 9.61 5.74 -11.44
CA VAL A 181 11.02 5.74 -11.87
C VAL A 181 11.88 5.56 -10.62
N ARG A 182 12.83 4.63 -10.68
CA ARG A 182 13.78 4.41 -9.57
C ARG A 182 14.86 5.48 -9.57
N LEU A 183 15.16 6.03 -8.40
CA LEU A 183 16.17 7.06 -8.21
C LEU A 183 17.36 6.52 -7.42
N GLU A 184 18.52 7.13 -7.64
CA GLU A 184 19.62 7.03 -6.68
C GLU A 184 19.26 7.82 -5.40
N PRO A 185 19.65 7.36 -4.20
CA PRO A 185 19.35 8.03 -2.94
C PRO A 185 20.20 9.30 -2.77
N ARG A 186 19.86 10.36 -3.52
CA ARG A 186 20.58 11.64 -3.55
C ARG A 186 19.70 12.86 -3.30
N TRP A 187 18.38 12.68 -3.38
CA TRP A 187 17.41 13.75 -3.28
C TRP A 187 16.38 13.39 -2.22
N ASP A 188 15.88 14.40 -1.50
CA ASP A 188 14.75 14.21 -0.60
C ASP A 188 13.42 14.12 -1.39
N SER A 189 12.30 14.06 -0.67
CA SER A 189 10.97 13.94 -1.28
C SER A 189 10.29 15.28 -1.61
N TYR A 190 11.00 16.42 -1.51
CA TYR A 190 10.43 17.78 -1.57
C TYR A 190 11.11 18.72 -2.56
#